data_AF-A0A1V2QRT8-F1
#
_entry.id   AF-A0A1V2QRT8-F1
#
_cell.length_a   1.000
_cell.length_b   1.000
_cell.length_c   1.000
_cell.angle_alpha   90.00
_cell.angle_beta   90.00
_cell.angle_gamma   90.00
#
_symmetry.space_group_name_H-M   'P 1'
#
loop_
_entity.id
_entity.type
_entity.pdbx_description
1 polymer ?
#
loop_
_entity_poly.entity_id
_entity_poly.type
_entity_poly.pdbx_seq_one_letter_code
_entity_poly.pdbx_strand_id
1 'polypeptide(L)'
;MPYHSRGENEKGVSGRHEPLFLTQTVIARLRARIARGEAVTFRADVWPLISREVEFVYYTTLLRGRRGDVVADDFGAGYRAATGDELPALLDRFGIDAAQRWDWDLIARPHSDHHFSSPDEFHTWLLGLLRRDLHRARKGNVSDPVKAALDVLRDLRNEIRLVVDHSGLTGTSYRDELLAWYTPLNAYLSIGPPASRMEEMIALIDAGILHVIGPGMRVEPGDQSFLAYSANVDGSEVEATTLIEARLPEVDIRTTSDPLVIRLRDSGAIAAYRIPDPAGDYETGGLAVTPRPYRVVDADGRPHPRRFSYGIPTEAVHWVTAAGIRPGVNSVILGDADAIARAVLTATDATATITTTSAVPTQAARPA
;
A
#
# COMPACT_ATOMS: atom_id res chain seq x y z
N MET A 1 0.45 -5.85 17.00
CA MET A 1 1.13 -4.57 17.31
C MET A 1 0.33 -3.42 16.74
N PRO A 2 0.00 -2.37 17.53
CA PRO A 2 -0.65 -1.17 17.01
C PRO A 2 0.21 -0.45 15.96
N TYR A 3 -0.41 0.19 14.97
CA TYR A 3 0.31 0.88 13.88
C TYR A 3 1.05 2.12 14.39
N HIS A 4 2.12 2.53 13.70
CA HIS A 4 2.79 3.80 13.97
C HIS A 4 1.84 4.97 13.74
N SER A 5 1.85 5.94 14.64
CA SER A 5 1.08 7.15 14.45
C SER A 5 1.60 7.94 13.25
N ARG A 6 0.72 8.73 12.63
CA ARG A 6 1.17 9.79 11.73
C ARG A 6 1.78 10.94 12.53
N GLY A 7 2.80 11.58 11.96
CA GLY A 7 3.27 12.87 12.44
C GLY A 7 2.21 13.96 12.21
N GLU A 8 2.19 14.98 13.05
CA GLU A 8 1.43 16.20 12.79
C GLU A 8 1.81 16.77 11.42
N ASN A 9 0.80 17.23 10.68
CA ASN A 9 1.00 17.58 9.29
C ASN A 9 1.62 18.98 9.16
N GLU A 10 2.90 19.03 8.84
CA GLU A 10 3.67 20.25 8.58
C GLU A 10 3.78 20.55 7.07
N LYS A 11 3.42 19.59 6.20
CA LYS A 11 3.47 19.71 4.73
C LYS A 11 2.26 20.43 4.13
N GLY A 12 1.25 20.75 4.94
CA GLY A 12 -0.01 21.32 4.45
C GLY A 12 -0.82 20.32 3.60
N VAL A 13 -1.66 20.84 2.69
CA VAL A 13 -2.60 20.00 1.91
C VAL A 13 -1.92 19.26 0.77
N SER A 14 -0.96 19.90 0.09
CA SER A 14 -0.34 19.41 -1.14
C SER A 14 1.15 19.07 -1.03
N GLY A 15 1.83 19.46 0.06
CA GLY A 15 3.25 19.17 0.23
C GLY A 15 3.52 17.67 0.34
N ARG A 16 4.57 17.21 -0.35
CA ARG A 16 5.01 15.82 -0.36
C ARG A 16 6.52 15.74 -0.58
N HIS A 17 7.10 14.60 -0.26
CA HIS A 17 8.45 14.26 -0.70
C HIS A 17 8.48 14.05 -2.22
N GLU A 18 9.44 14.68 -2.88
CA GLU A 18 9.72 14.45 -4.31
C GLU A 18 10.80 13.37 -4.43
N PRO A 19 10.54 12.24 -5.11
CA PRO A 19 11.46 11.13 -5.22
C PRO A 19 12.81 11.52 -5.85
N LEU A 20 13.92 11.14 -5.19
CA LEU A 20 15.29 11.36 -5.65
C LEU A 20 15.91 10.11 -6.29
N PHE A 21 15.45 8.92 -5.90
CA PHE A 21 15.95 7.62 -6.30
C PHE A 21 14.92 6.84 -7.12
N LEU A 22 13.64 6.82 -6.69
CA LEU A 22 12.54 6.24 -7.47
C LEU A 22 11.98 7.26 -8.47
N THR A 23 12.86 7.78 -9.33
CA THR A 23 12.53 8.83 -10.29
C THR A 23 11.75 8.31 -11.49
N GLN A 24 11.09 9.20 -12.23
CA GLN A 24 10.39 8.85 -13.48
C GLN A 24 11.30 8.14 -14.50
N THR A 25 12.57 8.54 -14.59
CA THR A 25 13.57 7.87 -15.45
C THR A 25 13.83 6.43 -15.03
N VAL A 26 13.95 6.19 -13.71
CA VAL A 26 14.16 4.84 -13.17
C VAL A 26 12.92 3.97 -13.37
N ILE A 27 11.73 4.52 -13.13
CA ILE A 27 10.45 3.85 -13.40
C ILE A 27 10.35 3.46 -14.87
N ALA A 28 10.60 4.40 -15.80
CA ALA A 28 10.58 4.13 -17.24
C ALA A 28 11.57 3.02 -17.64
N ARG A 29 12.77 3.00 -17.03
CA ARG A 29 13.75 1.93 -17.24
C ARG A 29 13.25 0.57 -16.77
N LEU A 30 12.62 0.49 -15.60
CA LEU A 30 12.01 -0.75 -15.10
C LEU A 30 10.88 -1.23 -16.04
N ARG A 31 9.99 -0.32 -16.47
CA ARG A 31 8.94 -0.64 -17.45
C ARG A 31 9.50 -1.11 -18.79
N ALA A 32 10.61 -0.53 -19.26
CA ALA A 32 11.26 -0.97 -20.48
C ALA A 32 11.87 -2.38 -20.37
N ARG A 33 12.38 -2.76 -19.20
CA ARG A 33 12.85 -4.13 -18.92
C ARG A 33 11.70 -5.14 -19.04
N ILE A 34 10.56 -4.84 -18.40
CA ILE A 34 9.35 -5.67 -18.44
C ILE A 34 8.85 -5.83 -19.87
N ALA A 35 8.84 -4.75 -20.67
CA ALA A 35 8.45 -4.80 -22.08
C ALA A 35 9.37 -5.69 -22.95
N ARG A 36 10.61 -5.93 -22.52
CA ARG A 36 11.54 -6.88 -23.16
C ARG A 36 11.42 -8.31 -22.61
N GLY A 37 10.49 -8.56 -21.70
CA GLY A 37 10.31 -9.87 -21.05
C GLY A 37 11.29 -10.16 -19.93
N GLU A 38 12.03 -9.16 -19.44
CA GLU A 38 12.91 -9.33 -18.28
C GLU A 38 12.10 -9.38 -16.98
N ALA A 39 12.48 -10.27 -16.07
CA ALA A 39 11.90 -10.33 -14.74
C ALA A 39 12.27 -9.08 -13.93
N VAL A 40 11.26 -8.47 -13.31
CA VAL A 40 11.41 -7.39 -12.34
C VAL A 40 10.74 -7.85 -11.05
N THR A 41 11.45 -7.69 -9.94
CA THR A 41 11.01 -8.10 -8.59
C THR A 41 11.04 -6.92 -7.64
N PHE A 42 10.10 -6.90 -6.70
CA PHE A 42 9.94 -5.81 -5.75
C PHE A 42 11.16 -5.70 -4.83
N ARG A 43 11.62 -6.80 -4.23
CA ARG A 43 12.76 -6.80 -3.29
C ARG A 43 14.07 -6.39 -3.95
N ALA A 44 14.33 -6.81 -5.18
CA ALA A 44 15.61 -6.54 -5.84
C ALA A 44 15.62 -5.19 -6.59
N ASP A 45 14.51 -4.84 -7.26
CA ASP A 45 14.51 -3.71 -8.20
C ASP A 45 13.84 -2.44 -7.65
N VAL A 46 12.90 -2.57 -6.70
CA VAL A 46 12.06 -1.44 -6.23
C VAL A 46 12.37 -1.06 -4.79
N TRP A 47 12.40 -2.03 -3.88
CA TRP A 47 12.64 -1.82 -2.45
C TRP A 47 13.94 -1.07 -2.14
N PRO A 48 15.10 -1.34 -2.78
CA PRO A 48 16.33 -0.60 -2.48
C PRO A 48 16.20 0.89 -2.78
N LEU A 49 15.37 1.27 -3.75
CA LEU A 49 15.10 2.68 -4.06
C LEU A 49 14.23 3.31 -2.97
N ILE A 50 13.15 2.63 -2.56
CA ILE A 50 12.26 3.08 -1.47
C ILE A 50 13.03 3.22 -0.16
N SER A 51 13.80 2.20 0.22
CA SER A 51 14.65 2.17 1.41
C SER A 51 15.57 3.39 1.45
N ARG A 52 16.23 3.64 0.31
CA ARG A 52 17.18 4.73 0.17
C ARG A 52 16.53 6.11 0.27
N GLU A 53 15.30 6.29 -0.21
CA GLU A 53 14.52 7.53 -0.04
C GLU A 53 14.21 7.80 1.44
N VAL A 54 13.72 6.77 2.14
CA VAL A 54 13.36 6.86 3.57
C VAL A 54 14.58 7.20 4.41
N GLU A 55 15.69 6.47 4.20
CA GLU A 55 16.94 6.69 4.93
C GLU A 55 17.55 8.07 4.63
N PHE A 56 17.52 8.52 3.37
CA PHE A 56 17.96 9.86 3.01
C PHE A 56 17.20 10.93 3.79
N VAL A 57 15.86 10.84 3.84
CA VAL A 57 15.03 11.80 4.58
C VAL A 57 15.31 11.72 6.08
N TYR A 58 15.46 10.52 6.63
CA TYR A 58 15.81 10.34 8.05
C TYR A 58 17.11 11.07 8.41
N TYR A 59 18.21 10.78 7.69
CA TYR A 59 19.52 11.32 8.03
C TYR A 59 19.63 12.82 7.75
N THR A 60 19.07 13.32 6.65
CA THR A 60 19.07 14.76 6.36
C THR A 60 18.25 15.55 7.38
N THR A 61 17.09 15.02 7.80
CA THR A 61 16.26 15.64 8.85
C THR A 61 16.97 15.62 10.21
N LEU A 62 17.62 14.50 10.55
CA LEU A 62 18.42 14.35 11.77
C LEU A 62 19.56 15.38 11.82
N LEU A 63 20.32 15.53 10.73
CA LEU A 63 21.42 16.47 10.65
C LEU A 63 20.94 17.93 10.65
N ARG A 64 19.85 18.22 9.94
CA ARG A 64 19.25 19.57 9.91
C ARG A 64 18.89 20.03 11.32
N GLY A 65 18.21 19.19 12.10
CA GLY A 65 17.83 19.51 13.49
C GLY A 65 19.00 19.65 14.46
N ARG A 66 20.19 19.12 14.12
CA ARG A 66 21.37 19.11 15.02
C ARG A 66 22.45 20.12 14.64
N ARG A 67 22.65 20.32 13.34
CA ARG A 67 23.82 21.00 12.76
C ARG A 67 23.43 22.06 11.72
N GLY A 68 22.14 22.27 11.47
CA GLY A 68 21.61 23.26 10.54
C GLY A 68 21.61 22.81 9.08
N ASP A 69 21.01 23.63 8.22
CA ASP A 69 20.75 23.30 6.81
C ASP A 69 22.02 23.05 5.99
N VAL A 70 23.06 23.86 6.17
CA VAL A 70 24.31 23.76 5.39
C VAL A 70 24.94 22.37 5.51
N VAL A 71 24.98 21.80 6.72
CA VAL A 71 25.55 20.48 6.96
C VAL A 71 24.62 19.37 6.42
N ALA A 72 23.31 19.54 6.54
CA ALA A 72 22.34 18.58 6.03
C ALA A 72 22.35 18.53 4.49
N ASP A 73 22.54 19.66 3.84
CA ASP A 73 22.59 19.77 2.38
C ASP A 73 23.90 19.18 1.81
N ASP A 74 25.03 19.42 2.47
CA ASP A 74 26.32 18.79 2.14
C ASP A 74 26.25 17.26 2.29
N PHE A 75 25.71 16.78 3.42
CA PHE A 75 25.44 15.35 3.60
C PHE A 75 24.53 14.81 2.50
N GLY A 76 23.45 15.53 2.19
CA GLY A 76 22.49 15.12 1.17
C GLY A 76 23.11 15.00 -0.23
N ALA A 77 24.03 15.90 -0.58
CA ALA A 77 24.79 15.81 -1.83
C ALA A 77 25.69 14.56 -1.83
N GLY A 78 26.44 14.31 -0.74
CA GLY A 78 27.25 13.11 -0.58
C GLY A 78 26.44 11.81 -0.64
N TYR A 79 25.28 11.76 0.02
CA TYR A 79 24.42 10.59 0.08
C TYR A 79 23.82 10.21 -1.28
N ARG A 80 23.48 11.22 -2.09
CA ARG A 80 22.99 10.98 -3.47
C ARG A 80 24.07 10.39 -4.38
N ALA A 81 25.33 10.78 -4.17
CA ALA A 81 26.46 10.28 -4.97
C ALA A 81 26.99 8.93 -4.48
N ALA A 82 26.83 8.61 -3.19
CA ALA A 82 27.36 7.40 -2.58
C ALA A 82 26.71 6.11 -3.12
N THR A 83 27.50 5.06 -3.18
CA THR A 83 27.07 3.66 -3.33
C THR A 83 26.85 3.02 -1.95
N GLY A 84 26.24 1.84 -1.90
CA GLY A 84 25.91 1.16 -0.64
C GLY A 84 27.12 0.97 0.29
N ASP A 85 28.27 0.60 -0.26
CA ASP A 85 29.50 0.34 0.50
C ASP A 85 30.14 1.63 1.07
N GLU A 86 29.81 2.78 0.49
CA GLU A 86 30.34 4.09 0.92
C GLU A 86 29.48 4.74 2.00
N LEU A 87 28.23 4.29 2.19
CA LEU A 87 27.28 4.87 3.14
C LEU A 87 27.77 4.81 4.59
N PRO A 88 28.31 3.70 5.13
CA PRO A 88 28.78 3.66 6.51
C PRO A 88 29.84 4.72 6.80
N ALA A 89 30.85 4.85 5.91
CA ALA A 89 31.90 5.84 6.04
C ALA A 89 31.38 7.27 5.91
N LEU A 90 30.37 7.51 5.05
CA LEU A 90 29.70 8.81 4.97
C LEU A 90 28.97 9.14 6.28
N LEU A 91 28.22 8.21 6.86
CA LEU A 91 27.53 8.40 8.14
C LEU A 91 28.53 8.73 9.27
N ASP A 92 29.67 8.04 9.32
CA ASP A 92 30.74 8.31 10.29
C ASP A 92 31.34 9.71 10.13
N ARG A 93 31.63 10.14 8.89
CA ARG A 93 32.15 11.49 8.61
C ARG A 93 31.23 12.60 9.12
N PHE A 94 29.91 12.37 9.11
CA PHE A 94 28.93 13.35 9.57
C PHE A 94 28.55 13.19 11.06
N GLY A 95 29.16 12.23 11.77
CA GLY A 95 28.97 12.00 13.20
C GLY A 95 27.62 11.34 13.53
N ILE A 96 27.17 10.40 12.70
CA ILE A 96 25.96 9.61 12.96
C ILE A 96 26.36 8.29 13.62
N ASP A 97 26.21 8.26 14.94
CA ASP A 97 26.53 7.10 15.78
C ASP A 97 25.72 5.86 15.40
N ALA A 98 26.25 4.66 15.69
CA ALA A 98 25.61 3.39 15.36
C ALA A 98 24.16 3.28 15.90
N ALA A 99 23.90 3.73 17.13
CA ALA A 99 22.57 3.72 17.75
C ALA A 99 21.55 4.64 17.06
N GLN A 100 22.02 5.51 16.17
CA GLN A 100 21.20 6.44 15.41
C GLN A 100 21.01 6.03 13.96
N ARG A 101 21.71 5.00 13.50
CA ARG A 101 21.57 4.52 12.14
C ARG A 101 20.20 3.89 11.98
N TRP A 102 19.61 4.09 10.81
CA TRP A 102 18.32 3.53 10.47
C TRP A 102 18.43 2.00 10.43
N ASP A 103 17.50 1.34 11.09
CA ASP A 103 17.42 -0.12 11.17
C ASP A 103 16.00 -0.55 10.79
N TRP A 104 15.86 -1.13 9.60
CA TRP A 104 14.56 -1.58 9.10
C TRP A 104 13.96 -2.71 9.93
N ASP A 105 14.77 -3.60 10.48
CA ASP A 105 14.28 -4.72 11.28
C ASP A 105 13.72 -4.21 12.61
N LEU A 106 14.41 -3.28 13.25
CA LEU A 106 13.93 -2.65 14.49
C LEU A 106 12.69 -1.78 14.26
N ILE A 107 12.65 -1.02 13.16
CA ILE A 107 11.49 -0.17 12.82
C ILE A 107 10.27 -1.03 12.46
N ALA A 108 10.45 -2.09 11.67
CA ALA A 108 9.37 -2.99 11.28
C ALA A 108 8.88 -3.88 12.43
N ARG A 109 9.79 -4.32 13.30
CA ARG A 109 9.52 -5.23 14.42
C ARG A 109 10.24 -4.72 15.68
N PRO A 110 9.67 -3.74 16.41
CA PRO A 110 10.31 -3.14 17.58
C PRO A 110 10.50 -4.10 18.76
N HIS A 111 9.76 -5.21 18.78
CA HIS A 111 9.94 -6.28 19.77
C HIS A 111 11.07 -7.23 19.37
N SER A 112 11.55 -7.21 18.12
CA SER A 112 12.58 -8.09 17.60
C SER A 112 12.35 -9.55 18.03
N ASP A 113 13.32 -10.20 18.65
CA ASP A 113 13.21 -11.55 19.21
C ASP A 113 12.93 -11.54 20.72
N HIS A 114 12.53 -10.40 21.29
CA HIS A 114 12.24 -10.28 22.71
C HIS A 114 11.02 -11.12 23.10
N HIS A 115 11.18 -11.87 24.17
CA HIS A 115 10.15 -12.68 24.79
C HIS A 115 9.76 -12.05 26.12
N PHE A 116 8.47 -11.84 26.34
CA PHE A 116 7.95 -11.22 27.56
C PHE A 116 7.53 -12.29 28.56
N SER A 117 8.02 -12.18 29.79
CA SER A 117 7.76 -13.14 30.87
C SER A 117 6.37 -13.03 31.50
N SER A 118 5.60 -11.99 31.12
CA SER A 118 4.24 -11.78 31.60
C SER A 118 3.49 -10.75 30.73
N PRO A 119 2.15 -10.71 30.81
CA PRO A 119 1.37 -9.64 30.18
C PRO A 119 1.73 -8.25 30.71
N ASP A 120 2.09 -8.12 31.99
CA ASP A 120 2.46 -6.85 32.62
C ASP A 120 3.80 -6.29 32.09
N GLU A 121 4.77 -7.16 31.83
CA GLU A 121 6.04 -6.78 31.20
C GLU A 121 5.78 -6.27 29.77
N PHE A 122 4.99 -7.02 28.99
CA PHE A 122 4.61 -6.62 27.63
C PHE A 122 3.85 -5.29 27.63
N HIS A 123 2.89 -5.13 28.56
CA HIS A 123 2.09 -3.93 28.73
C HIS A 123 2.98 -2.71 29.02
N THR A 124 3.90 -2.82 29.97
CA THR A 124 4.85 -1.74 30.32
C THR A 124 5.72 -1.36 29.13
N TRP A 125 6.25 -2.35 28.41
CA TRP A 125 7.06 -2.14 27.22
C TRP A 125 6.27 -1.47 26.09
N LEU A 126 5.05 -1.95 25.83
CA LEU A 126 4.17 -1.42 24.79
C LEU A 126 3.83 0.04 25.06
N LEU A 127 3.43 0.40 26.28
CA LEU A 127 3.15 1.78 26.64
C LEU A 127 4.37 2.69 26.46
N GLY A 128 5.57 2.19 26.81
CA GLY A 128 6.83 2.91 26.53
C GLY A 128 7.03 3.17 25.03
N LEU A 129 6.77 2.17 24.19
CA LEU A 129 6.84 2.30 22.73
C LEU A 129 5.83 3.32 22.20
N LEU A 130 4.56 3.20 22.60
CA LEU A 130 3.47 4.07 22.14
C LEU A 130 3.68 5.52 22.56
N ARG A 131 4.15 5.77 23.79
CA ARG A 131 4.47 7.12 24.29
C ARG A 131 5.64 7.75 23.54
N ARG A 132 6.68 6.98 23.21
CA ARG A 132 7.79 7.47 22.36
C ARG A 132 7.29 7.81 20.96
N ASP A 133 6.45 6.97 20.38
CA ASP A 133 5.88 7.20 19.06
C ASP A 133 4.98 8.45 19.04
N LEU A 134 4.13 8.63 20.06
CA LEU A 134 3.28 9.82 20.25
C LEU A 134 4.11 11.10 20.40
N HIS A 135 5.20 11.06 21.17
CA HIS A 135 6.11 12.21 21.30
C HIS A 135 6.71 12.63 19.96
N ARG A 136 7.13 11.66 19.15
CA ARG A 136 7.60 11.91 17.78
C ARG A 136 6.49 12.42 16.88
N ALA A 137 5.27 11.89 17.03
CA ALA A 137 4.10 12.31 16.28
C ALA A 137 3.85 13.81 16.40
N ARG A 138 3.85 14.31 17.64
CA ARG A 138 3.61 15.72 17.99
C ARG A 138 4.70 16.67 17.48
N LYS A 139 5.88 16.13 17.14
CA LYS A 139 6.94 16.90 16.51
C LYS A 139 6.78 17.05 15.00
N GLY A 140 5.84 16.33 14.38
CA GLY A 140 5.46 16.54 12.99
C GLY A 140 6.20 15.69 11.95
N ASN A 141 5.65 15.66 10.73
CA ASN A 141 6.11 14.85 9.60
C ASN A 141 7.16 15.52 8.69
N VAL A 142 7.75 16.62 9.13
CA VAL A 142 8.90 17.30 8.54
C VAL A 142 10.02 17.44 9.57
N SER A 143 9.68 17.80 10.81
CA SER A 143 10.67 18.14 11.84
C SER A 143 11.18 16.94 12.65
N ASP A 144 10.38 15.89 12.88
CA ASP A 144 10.88 14.65 13.50
C ASP A 144 11.50 13.72 12.45
N PRO A 145 12.78 13.30 12.60
CA PRO A 145 13.45 12.48 11.59
C PRO A 145 12.74 11.15 11.28
N VAL A 146 12.16 10.50 12.29
CA VAL A 146 11.49 9.21 12.08
C VAL A 146 10.14 9.43 11.40
N LYS A 147 9.34 10.39 11.89
CA LYS A 147 8.04 10.66 11.25
C LYS A 147 8.19 11.21 9.83
N ALA A 148 9.19 12.05 9.57
CA ALA A 148 9.51 12.51 8.23
C ALA A 148 9.87 11.35 7.30
N ALA A 149 10.71 10.42 7.75
CA ALA A 149 11.12 9.25 6.99
C ALA A 149 9.95 8.29 6.71
N LEU A 150 9.12 7.97 7.71
CA LEU A 150 7.96 7.08 7.51
C LEU A 150 6.89 7.71 6.61
N ASP A 151 6.75 9.05 6.60
CA ASP A 151 5.83 9.76 5.72
C ASP A 151 6.23 9.62 4.23
N VAL A 152 7.50 9.36 3.93
CA VAL A 152 7.99 9.08 2.57
C VAL A 152 7.31 7.84 1.98
N LEU A 153 7.08 6.79 2.77
CA LEU A 153 6.39 5.57 2.29
C LEU A 153 4.98 5.89 1.78
N ARG A 154 4.29 6.82 2.45
CA ARG A 154 2.98 7.31 2.01
C ARG A 154 3.11 8.18 0.77
N ASP A 155 4.12 9.04 0.71
CA ASP A 155 4.32 9.96 -0.40
C ASP A 155 4.72 9.21 -1.68
N LEU A 156 5.52 8.14 -1.61
CA LEU A 156 5.99 7.36 -2.77
C LEU A 156 4.94 6.44 -3.43
N ARG A 157 3.71 6.36 -2.91
CA ARG A 157 2.71 5.39 -3.40
C ARG A 157 2.39 5.56 -4.89
N ASN A 158 2.40 6.79 -5.38
CA ASN A 158 2.13 7.04 -6.80
C ASN A 158 3.25 6.49 -7.68
N GLU A 159 4.50 6.68 -7.27
CA GLU A 159 5.67 6.19 -7.98
C GLU A 159 5.76 4.68 -7.94
N ILE A 160 5.40 4.06 -6.81
CA ILE A 160 5.32 2.59 -6.69
C ILE A 160 4.27 2.04 -7.65
N ARG A 161 3.06 2.62 -7.68
CA ARG A 161 1.99 2.22 -8.63
C ARG A 161 2.45 2.29 -10.09
N LEU A 162 3.18 3.35 -10.47
CA LEU A 162 3.73 3.47 -11.83
C LEU A 162 4.70 2.34 -12.20
N VAL A 163 5.32 1.68 -11.20
CA VAL A 163 6.14 0.49 -11.43
C VAL A 163 5.26 -0.76 -11.47
N VAL A 164 4.48 -1.01 -10.41
CA VAL A 164 3.90 -2.33 -10.11
C VAL A 164 2.56 -2.62 -10.78
N ASP A 165 1.80 -1.58 -11.14
CA ASP A 165 0.49 -1.74 -11.76
C ASP A 165 0.61 -2.45 -13.12
N HIS A 166 -0.47 -3.14 -13.51
CA HIS A 166 -0.55 -3.87 -14.78
C HIS A 166 0.63 -4.85 -15.00
N SER A 167 0.80 -5.81 -14.09
CA SER A 167 1.86 -6.83 -14.13
C SER A 167 3.27 -6.22 -14.19
N GLY A 168 3.50 -5.21 -13.36
CA GLY A 168 4.79 -4.54 -13.26
C GLY A 168 5.89 -5.34 -12.56
N LEU A 169 5.55 -6.51 -12.04
CA LEU A 169 6.42 -7.43 -11.32
C LEU A 169 6.11 -8.85 -11.80
N THR A 170 7.01 -9.79 -11.54
CA THR A 170 6.66 -11.20 -11.69
C THR A 170 5.57 -11.61 -10.69
N GLY A 171 4.76 -12.60 -11.03
CA GLY A 171 3.66 -13.07 -10.19
C GLY A 171 4.08 -13.50 -8.78
N THR A 172 5.20 -14.19 -8.65
CA THR A 172 5.76 -14.62 -7.36
C THR A 172 6.18 -13.41 -6.51
N SER A 173 6.86 -12.44 -7.12
CA SER A 173 7.28 -11.21 -6.42
C SER A 173 6.07 -10.35 -6.02
N TYR A 174 5.05 -10.25 -6.88
CA TYR A 174 3.81 -9.57 -6.54
C TYR A 174 3.13 -10.19 -5.29
N ARG A 175 3.01 -11.52 -5.25
CA ARG A 175 2.40 -12.25 -4.13
C ARG A 175 3.21 -12.12 -2.85
N ASP A 176 4.48 -12.50 -2.88
CA ASP A 176 5.27 -12.72 -1.67
C ASP A 176 5.92 -11.43 -1.17
N GLU A 177 6.35 -10.55 -2.08
CA GLU A 177 7.12 -9.37 -1.73
C GLU A 177 6.26 -8.11 -1.65
N LEU A 178 5.41 -7.85 -2.66
CA LEU A 178 4.55 -6.67 -2.64
C LEU A 178 3.37 -6.86 -1.69
N LEU A 179 2.57 -7.91 -1.86
CA LEU A 179 1.36 -8.13 -1.06
C LEU A 179 1.66 -8.66 0.34
N ALA A 180 2.35 -9.81 0.46
CA ALA A 180 2.52 -10.46 1.76
C ALA A 180 3.51 -9.74 2.68
N TRP A 181 4.50 -9.02 2.13
CA TRP A 181 5.53 -8.33 2.92
C TRP A 181 5.39 -6.80 2.93
N TYR A 182 5.50 -6.14 1.78
CA TYR A 182 5.61 -4.68 1.73
C TYR A 182 4.30 -3.96 2.06
N THR A 183 3.16 -4.45 1.57
CA THR A 183 1.86 -3.84 1.82
C THR A 183 1.52 -3.74 3.31
N PRO A 184 1.61 -4.82 4.12
CA PRO A 184 1.40 -4.73 5.57
C PRO A 184 2.47 -3.88 6.27
N LEU A 185 3.74 -3.93 5.82
CA LEU A 185 4.80 -3.08 6.36
C LEU A 185 4.49 -1.59 6.15
N ASN A 186 4.18 -1.20 4.91
CA ASN A 186 3.80 0.18 4.55
C ASN A 186 2.55 0.63 5.32
N ALA A 187 1.57 -0.25 5.51
CA ALA A 187 0.39 0.05 6.31
C ALA A 187 0.74 0.31 7.78
N TYR A 188 1.49 -0.61 8.40
CA TYR A 188 1.95 -0.52 9.78
C TYR A 188 2.76 0.76 10.04
N LEU A 189 3.65 1.14 9.12
CA LEU A 189 4.58 2.26 9.30
C LEU A 189 4.01 3.64 8.92
N SER A 190 3.10 3.72 7.94
CA SER A 190 2.73 5.01 7.33
C SER A 190 1.23 5.33 7.30
N ILE A 191 0.35 4.34 7.52
CA ILE A 191 -1.12 4.50 7.43
C ILE A 191 -1.77 4.68 8.81
N GLY A 192 -1.00 4.59 9.89
CA GLY A 192 -1.60 4.58 11.23
C GLY A 192 -2.30 5.89 11.65
N PRO A 193 -2.87 5.88 12.85
CA PRO A 193 -3.84 6.88 13.25
C PRO A 193 -3.15 8.23 13.59
N PRO A 194 -3.89 9.35 13.68
CA PRO A 194 -3.32 10.61 14.13
C PRO A 194 -2.92 10.54 15.62
N ALA A 195 -2.09 11.48 16.08
CA ALA A 195 -1.57 11.54 17.45
C ALA A 195 -2.67 11.42 18.53
N SER A 196 -3.81 12.09 18.36
CA SER A 196 -4.92 12.05 19.32
C SER A 196 -5.47 10.64 19.54
N ARG A 197 -5.58 9.82 18.49
CA ARG A 197 -6.06 8.43 18.61
C ARG A 197 -5.05 7.52 19.31
N MET A 198 -3.76 7.81 19.19
CA MET A 198 -2.75 7.09 19.96
C MET A 198 -2.79 7.46 21.43
N GLU A 199 -3.02 8.73 21.74
CA GLU A 199 -3.22 9.20 23.11
C GLU A 199 -4.47 8.56 23.75
N GLU A 200 -5.58 8.51 23.02
CA GLU A 200 -6.79 7.80 23.45
C GLU A 200 -6.51 6.30 23.69
N MET A 201 -5.81 5.63 22.78
CA MET A 201 -5.46 4.21 22.94
C MET A 201 -4.55 3.97 24.15
N ILE A 202 -3.55 4.83 24.37
CA ILE A 202 -2.69 4.78 25.56
C ILE A 202 -3.54 4.92 26.83
N ALA A 203 -4.47 5.87 26.87
CA ALA A 203 -5.35 6.07 28.02
C ALA A 203 -6.24 4.86 28.30
N LEU A 204 -6.77 4.21 27.26
CA LEU A 204 -7.58 2.99 27.41
C LEU A 204 -6.76 1.80 27.89
N ILE A 205 -5.50 1.68 27.44
CA ILE A 205 -4.57 0.65 27.90
C ILE A 205 -4.20 0.90 29.37
N ASP A 206 -3.79 2.12 29.72
CA ASP A 206 -3.45 2.53 31.10
C ASP A 206 -4.64 2.34 32.07
N ALA A 207 -5.87 2.55 31.60
CA ALA A 207 -7.09 2.36 32.40
C ALA A 207 -7.53 0.89 32.54
N GLY A 208 -6.84 -0.07 31.89
CA GLY A 208 -7.23 -1.47 31.88
C GLY A 208 -8.54 -1.75 31.13
N ILE A 209 -8.89 -0.90 30.16
CA ILE A 209 -10.08 -1.08 29.31
C ILE A 209 -9.69 -1.81 28.01
N LEU A 210 -8.51 -1.51 27.48
CA LEU A 210 -7.95 -2.15 26.28
C LEU A 210 -6.75 -3.01 26.66
N HIS A 211 -6.85 -4.31 26.43
CA HIS A 211 -5.75 -5.26 26.61
C HIS A 211 -5.21 -5.70 25.24
N VAL A 212 -3.91 -5.52 25.04
CA VAL A 212 -3.21 -6.02 23.84
C VAL A 212 -2.55 -7.34 24.22
N ILE A 213 -2.89 -8.42 23.52
CA ILE A 213 -2.44 -9.79 23.86
C ILE A 213 -0.93 -9.96 23.64
N GLY A 214 -0.40 -9.48 22.51
CA GLY A 214 1.01 -9.58 22.20
C GLY A 214 1.32 -9.59 20.69
N PRO A 215 2.60 -9.60 20.30
CA PRO A 215 3.02 -9.84 18.92
C PRO A 215 2.56 -11.22 18.44
N GLY A 216 2.22 -11.35 17.15
CA GLY A 216 1.83 -12.64 16.58
C GLY A 216 0.58 -13.27 17.20
N MET A 217 -0.32 -12.46 17.78
CA MET A 217 -1.56 -12.93 18.40
C MET A 217 -2.29 -13.95 17.51
N ARG A 218 -2.67 -15.08 18.10
CA ARG A 218 -3.52 -16.10 17.51
C ARG A 218 -4.85 -16.17 18.24
N VAL A 219 -5.88 -16.61 17.54
CA VAL A 219 -7.19 -16.90 18.10
C VAL A 219 -7.59 -18.28 17.65
N GLU A 220 -7.90 -19.16 18.61
CA GLU A 220 -8.34 -20.53 18.38
C GLU A 220 -9.79 -20.70 18.84
N PRO A 221 -10.67 -21.32 18.03
CA PRO A 221 -12.03 -21.61 18.45
C PRO A 221 -12.04 -22.80 19.44
N GLY A 222 -12.71 -22.63 20.57
CA GLY A 222 -13.08 -23.70 21.50
C GLY A 222 -14.56 -24.08 21.35
N ASP A 223 -15.06 -24.98 22.22
CA ASP A 223 -16.42 -25.50 22.14
C ASP A 223 -17.50 -24.40 22.32
N GLN A 224 -17.27 -23.44 23.22
CA GLN A 224 -18.19 -22.32 23.53
C GLN A 224 -17.49 -20.97 23.69
N SER A 225 -16.21 -20.89 23.30
CA SER A 225 -15.35 -19.74 23.54
C SER A 225 -14.27 -19.62 22.46
N PHE A 226 -13.51 -18.54 22.53
CA PHE A 226 -12.32 -18.28 21.72
C PHE A 226 -11.14 -18.07 22.67
N LEU A 227 -10.04 -18.76 22.41
CA LEU A 227 -8.78 -18.56 23.12
C LEU A 227 -7.88 -17.65 22.29
N ALA A 228 -7.61 -16.45 22.79
CA ALA A 228 -6.62 -15.54 22.21
C ALA A 228 -5.31 -15.62 23.01
N TYR A 229 -4.17 -15.72 22.33
CA TYR A 229 -2.85 -15.77 22.98
C TYR A 229 -1.74 -15.27 22.07
N SER A 230 -0.58 -14.98 22.65
CA SER A 230 0.67 -14.67 21.95
C SER A 230 1.77 -15.61 22.44
N ALA A 231 2.41 -16.33 21.52
CA ALA A 231 3.57 -17.17 21.84
C ALA A 231 4.82 -16.38 22.26
N ASN A 232 4.76 -15.05 22.22
CA ASN A 232 5.85 -14.16 22.63
C ASN A 232 5.63 -13.58 24.03
N VAL A 233 4.52 -13.90 24.69
CA VAL A 233 4.13 -13.36 25.99
C VAL A 233 3.59 -14.50 26.86
N ASP A 234 4.37 -14.92 27.85
CA ASP A 234 3.95 -15.93 28.82
C ASP A 234 2.67 -15.50 29.53
N GLY A 235 1.70 -16.41 29.68
CA GLY A 235 0.46 -16.14 30.41
C GLY A 235 -0.48 -15.14 29.72
N SER A 236 -0.36 -14.95 28.40
CA SER A 236 -1.19 -14.02 27.61
C SER A 236 -2.56 -14.57 27.21
N GLU A 237 -2.89 -15.79 27.62
CA GLU A 237 -4.13 -16.48 27.30
C GLU A 237 -5.35 -15.70 27.83
N VAL A 238 -6.28 -15.40 26.92
CA VAL A 238 -7.57 -14.80 27.23
C VAL A 238 -8.67 -15.60 26.57
N GLU A 239 -9.60 -16.10 27.39
CA GLU A 239 -10.80 -16.77 26.93
C GLU A 239 -11.96 -15.76 26.82
N ALA A 240 -12.64 -15.76 25.67
CA ALA A 240 -13.77 -14.88 25.41
C ALA A 240 -14.93 -15.63 24.73
N THR A 241 -16.17 -15.30 25.07
CA THR A 241 -17.37 -15.91 24.44
C THR A 241 -17.73 -15.27 23.10
N THR A 242 -17.04 -14.22 22.68
CA THR A 242 -17.39 -13.43 21.50
C THR A 242 -16.14 -12.89 20.82
N LEU A 243 -16.01 -13.18 19.53
CA LEU A 243 -14.96 -12.65 18.66
C LEU A 243 -15.58 -11.66 17.68
N ILE A 244 -15.04 -10.45 17.61
CA ILE A 244 -15.39 -9.45 16.60
C ILE A 244 -14.23 -9.36 15.62
N GLU A 245 -14.45 -9.85 14.40
CA GLU A 245 -13.50 -9.66 13.30
C GLU A 245 -13.68 -8.27 12.69
N ALA A 246 -12.77 -7.36 13.03
CA ALA A 246 -12.80 -5.95 12.59
C ALA A 246 -11.87 -5.66 11.39
N ARG A 247 -11.41 -6.70 10.67
CA ARG A 247 -10.68 -6.56 9.40
C ARG A 247 -11.63 -6.58 8.22
N LEU A 248 -11.26 -5.84 7.17
CA LEU A 248 -11.91 -5.97 5.87
C LEU A 248 -11.45 -7.27 5.21
N PRO A 249 -12.36 -8.08 4.64
CA PRO A 249 -11.98 -9.25 3.87
C PRO A 249 -11.20 -8.84 2.63
N GLU A 250 -10.25 -9.69 2.22
CA GLU A 250 -9.59 -9.53 0.94
C GLU A 250 -10.59 -9.67 -0.21
N VAL A 251 -10.40 -8.89 -1.26
CA VAL A 251 -11.24 -8.99 -2.46
C VAL A 251 -10.73 -10.13 -3.34
N ASP A 252 -11.54 -11.18 -3.44
CA ASP A 252 -11.25 -12.33 -4.28
C ASP A 252 -12.50 -12.81 -5.03
N ILE A 253 -12.52 -12.61 -6.35
CA ILE A 253 -13.64 -13.03 -7.21
C ILE A 253 -13.74 -14.57 -7.35
N ARG A 254 -12.72 -15.32 -6.95
CA ARG A 254 -12.70 -16.79 -6.98
C ARG A 254 -13.47 -17.37 -5.80
N THR A 255 -13.47 -16.69 -4.66
CA THR A 255 -14.08 -17.15 -3.40
C THR A 255 -15.25 -16.28 -2.92
N THR A 256 -15.60 -15.23 -3.66
CA THR A 256 -16.73 -14.33 -3.34
C THR A 256 -18.08 -15.05 -3.22
N SER A 257 -18.94 -14.52 -2.35
CA SER A 257 -20.34 -14.92 -2.20
C SER A 257 -21.32 -14.02 -2.97
N ASP A 258 -20.83 -13.05 -3.76
CA ASP A 258 -21.69 -12.15 -4.54
C ASP A 258 -22.31 -12.89 -5.74
N PRO A 259 -23.67 -13.01 -5.81
CA PRO A 259 -24.34 -13.78 -6.86
C PRO A 259 -24.19 -13.19 -8.26
N LEU A 260 -23.92 -11.88 -8.40
CA LEU A 260 -23.62 -11.28 -9.70
C LEU A 260 -22.22 -11.69 -10.17
N VAL A 261 -21.23 -11.58 -9.29
CA VAL A 261 -19.83 -11.92 -9.62
C VAL A 261 -19.70 -13.42 -9.92
N ILE A 262 -20.33 -14.28 -9.12
CA ILE A 262 -20.38 -15.73 -9.36
C ILE A 262 -20.95 -16.01 -10.75
N ARG A 263 -22.13 -15.49 -11.08
CA ARG A 263 -22.75 -15.75 -12.39
C ARG A 263 -21.91 -15.24 -13.56
N LEU A 264 -21.32 -14.06 -13.42
CA LEU A 264 -20.46 -13.50 -14.47
C LEU A 264 -19.19 -14.35 -14.66
N ARG A 265 -18.60 -14.85 -13.58
CA ARG A 265 -17.42 -15.72 -13.63
C ARG A 265 -17.77 -17.06 -14.26
N ASP A 266 -18.84 -17.70 -13.80
CA ASP A 266 -19.26 -19.02 -14.27
C ASP A 266 -19.71 -18.98 -15.73
N SER A 267 -20.22 -17.84 -16.23
CA SER A 267 -20.53 -17.62 -17.64
C SER A 267 -19.32 -17.18 -18.47
N GLY A 268 -18.12 -17.09 -17.89
CA GLY A 268 -16.91 -16.59 -18.54
C GLY A 268 -16.90 -15.10 -18.89
N ALA A 269 -17.88 -14.31 -18.40
CA ALA A 269 -18.01 -12.88 -18.71
C ALA A 269 -17.07 -11.97 -17.90
N ILE A 270 -16.36 -12.54 -16.93
CA ILE A 270 -15.25 -11.93 -16.19
C ILE A 270 -14.14 -12.95 -15.97
N ALA A 271 -12.92 -12.48 -15.76
CA ALA A 271 -11.77 -13.29 -15.38
C ALA A 271 -11.01 -12.71 -14.19
N ALA A 272 -10.33 -13.59 -13.46
CA ALA A 272 -9.32 -13.19 -12.49
C ALA A 272 -8.10 -12.61 -13.22
N TYR A 273 -7.48 -11.60 -12.64
CA TYR A 273 -6.26 -11.03 -13.20
C TYR A 273 -5.10 -11.99 -13.02
N ARG A 274 -4.32 -12.19 -14.09
CA ARG A 274 -3.15 -13.08 -14.12
C ARG A 274 -1.89 -12.27 -14.33
N ILE A 275 -0.89 -12.52 -13.49
CA ILE A 275 0.40 -11.84 -13.52
C ILE A 275 1.44 -12.84 -14.04
N PRO A 276 2.13 -12.57 -15.16
CA PRO A 276 3.16 -13.44 -15.69
C PRO A 276 4.27 -13.72 -14.67
N ASP A 277 4.74 -14.95 -14.62
CA ASP A 277 5.87 -15.37 -13.80
C ASP A 277 6.70 -16.42 -14.54
N PRO A 278 8.03 -16.51 -14.31
CA PRO A 278 8.86 -17.51 -14.99
C PRO A 278 8.41 -18.96 -14.80
N ALA A 279 7.76 -19.27 -13.67
CA ALA A 279 7.23 -20.60 -13.36
C ALA A 279 5.80 -20.85 -13.85
N GLY A 280 5.17 -19.87 -14.50
CA GLY A 280 3.77 -19.88 -14.92
C GLY A 280 2.94 -18.81 -14.19
N ASP A 281 1.92 -18.30 -14.86
CA ASP A 281 1.15 -17.15 -14.40
C ASP A 281 0.60 -17.33 -12.97
N TYR A 282 0.75 -16.29 -12.16
CA TYR A 282 0.09 -16.17 -10.88
C TYR A 282 -1.34 -15.64 -11.06
N GLU A 283 -2.33 -16.47 -10.75
CA GLU A 283 -3.73 -16.06 -10.72
C GLU A 283 -4.07 -15.35 -9.41
N THR A 284 -4.54 -14.11 -9.50
CA THR A 284 -4.90 -13.25 -8.37
C THR A 284 -6.39 -13.34 -8.02
N GLY A 285 -6.81 -12.71 -6.92
CA GLY A 285 -8.24 -12.54 -6.60
C GLY A 285 -8.91 -11.34 -7.27
N GLY A 286 -8.15 -10.44 -7.88
CA GLY A 286 -8.70 -9.21 -8.47
C GLY A 286 -9.31 -9.43 -9.85
N LEU A 287 -10.26 -8.58 -10.19
CA LEU A 287 -10.93 -8.59 -11.50
C LEU A 287 -9.99 -8.07 -12.59
N ALA A 288 -9.88 -8.83 -13.69
CA ALA A 288 -9.11 -8.44 -14.85
C ALA A 288 -9.77 -7.23 -15.56
N VAL A 289 -8.99 -6.17 -15.74
CA VAL A 289 -9.39 -4.99 -16.51
C VAL A 289 -8.27 -4.54 -17.44
N THR A 290 -8.62 -3.88 -18.55
CA THR A 290 -7.66 -3.19 -19.41
C THR A 290 -6.97 -2.05 -18.66
N PRO A 291 -5.90 -1.45 -19.23
CA PRO A 291 -5.55 -0.06 -18.90
C PRO A 291 -6.75 0.88 -19.04
N ARG A 292 -6.63 2.12 -18.54
CA ARG A 292 -7.67 3.16 -18.66
C ARG A 292 -8.35 3.11 -20.03
N PRO A 293 -9.70 2.95 -20.11
CA PRO A 293 -10.69 3.24 -19.07
C PRO A 293 -11.15 2.01 -18.24
N TYR A 294 -10.33 0.98 -18.07
CA TYR A 294 -10.64 -0.18 -17.18
C TYR A 294 -11.85 -1.00 -17.61
N ARG A 295 -11.86 -1.38 -18.88
CA ARG A 295 -12.87 -2.31 -19.41
C ARG A 295 -12.66 -3.67 -18.77
N VAL A 296 -13.75 -4.28 -18.31
CA VAL A 296 -13.74 -5.64 -17.75
C VAL A 296 -13.31 -6.62 -18.83
N VAL A 297 -12.40 -7.54 -18.49
CA VAL A 297 -11.88 -8.56 -19.41
C VAL A 297 -12.54 -9.91 -19.09
N ASP A 298 -12.99 -10.60 -20.14
CA ASP A 298 -13.64 -11.91 -20.04
C ASP A 298 -12.62 -13.07 -19.98
N ALA A 299 -13.11 -14.31 -19.85
CA ALA A 299 -12.27 -15.50 -19.73
C ALA A 299 -11.40 -15.77 -20.98
N ASP A 300 -11.80 -15.24 -22.14
CA ASP A 300 -11.06 -15.35 -23.40
C ASP A 300 -10.09 -14.18 -23.62
N GLY A 301 -9.95 -13.28 -22.63
CA GLY A 301 -9.08 -12.12 -22.71
C GLY A 301 -9.67 -10.95 -23.51
N ARG A 302 -10.97 -10.95 -23.85
CA ARG A 302 -11.60 -9.88 -24.60
C ARG A 302 -12.17 -8.80 -23.68
N PRO A 303 -11.85 -7.52 -23.91
CA PRO A 303 -12.43 -6.43 -23.14
C PRO A 303 -13.89 -6.19 -23.53
N HIS A 304 -14.77 -6.11 -22.53
CA HIS A 304 -16.18 -5.83 -22.77
C HIS A 304 -16.36 -4.37 -23.26
N PRO A 305 -17.15 -4.13 -24.33
CA PRO A 305 -17.26 -2.82 -24.96
C PRO A 305 -18.00 -1.77 -24.10
N ARG A 306 -18.72 -2.20 -23.06
CA ARG A 306 -19.60 -1.35 -22.24
C ARG A 306 -19.61 -1.68 -20.74
N ARG A 307 -18.67 -2.49 -20.24
CA ARG A 307 -18.58 -2.84 -18.82
C ARG A 307 -17.21 -2.42 -18.32
N PHE A 308 -17.22 -1.74 -17.18
CA PHE A 308 -16.04 -1.16 -16.57
C PHE A 308 -16.01 -1.56 -15.10
N SER A 309 -14.82 -1.62 -14.52
CA SER A 309 -14.64 -1.80 -13.08
C SER A 309 -13.41 -1.04 -12.64
N TYR A 310 -13.48 -0.40 -11.47
CA TYR A 310 -12.39 0.37 -10.88
C TYR A 310 -12.55 0.40 -9.36
N GLY A 311 -11.47 0.74 -8.64
CA GLY A 311 -11.45 0.70 -7.17
C GLY A 311 -11.06 -0.69 -6.63
N ILE A 312 -11.59 -1.05 -5.47
CA ILE A 312 -11.19 -2.26 -4.71
C ILE A 312 -11.27 -3.55 -5.55
N PRO A 313 -12.29 -3.78 -6.41
CA PRO A 313 -12.34 -4.96 -7.27
C PRO A 313 -11.14 -5.17 -8.19
N THR A 314 -10.38 -4.10 -8.50
CA THR A 314 -9.24 -4.14 -9.43
C THR A 314 -7.90 -3.99 -8.73
N GLU A 315 -7.82 -4.21 -7.40
CA GLU A 315 -6.61 -4.00 -6.62
C GLU A 315 -5.43 -4.91 -7.03
N ALA A 316 -5.70 -6.05 -7.68
CA ALA A 316 -4.65 -6.87 -8.29
C ALA A 316 -4.03 -6.28 -9.56
N VAL A 317 -4.75 -5.36 -10.21
CA VAL A 317 -4.29 -4.61 -11.38
C VAL A 317 -3.65 -3.29 -10.95
N HIS A 318 -4.17 -2.68 -9.88
CA HIS A 318 -3.74 -1.39 -9.33
C HIS A 318 -3.45 -1.52 -7.85
N TRP A 319 -2.21 -1.29 -7.44
CA TRP A 319 -1.86 -1.45 -6.04
C TRP A 319 -2.49 -0.36 -5.15
N VAL A 320 -3.16 -0.77 -4.06
CA VAL A 320 -3.78 0.09 -3.05
C VAL A 320 -4.86 1.00 -3.64
N THR A 321 -6.02 0.45 -3.99
CA THR A 321 -7.15 1.25 -4.53
C THR A 321 -8.06 1.82 -3.44
N ALA A 322 -7.99 1.29 -2.21
CA ALA A 322 -8.67 1.81 -1.03
C ALA A 322 -8.03 3.12 -0.51
N ALA A 323 -8.03 4.17 -1.33
CA ALA A 323 -7.47 5.47 -1.00
C ALA A 323 -8.52 6.58 -1.09
N GLY A 324 -8.59 7.43 -0.06
CA GLY A 324 -9.45 8.61 -0.06
C GLY A 324 -8.98 9.69 -1.02
N ILE A 325 -9.93 10.45 -1.56
CA ILE A 325 -9.67 11.63 -2.40
C ILE A 325 -9.00 12.71 -1.57
N ARG A 326 -7.92 13.29 -2.10
CA ARG A 326 -7.21 14.40 -1.45
C ARG A 326 -7.55 15.73 -2.13
N PRO A 327 -7.91 16.77 -1.37
CA PRO A 327 -8.09 18.12 -1.91
C PRO A 327 -6.79 18.64 -2.55
N GLY A 328 -6.92 19.45 -3.60
CA GLY A 328 -5.78 20.17 -4.21
C GLY A 328 -4.79 19.32 -5.00
N VAL A 329 -5.05 18.02 -5.19
CA VAL A 329 -4.23 17.13 -6.01
C VAL A 329 -5.09 16.31 -6.97
N ASN A 330 -4.52 15.93 -8.12
CA ASN A 330 -5.19 15.10 -9.12
C ASN A 330 -5.26 13.64 -8.65
N SER A 331 -6.19 13.34 -7.73
CA SER A 331 -6.36 11.99 -7.16
C SER A 331 -6.67 10.98 -8.26
N VAL A 332 -5.88 9.90 -8.34
CA VAL A 332 -5.95 8.89 -9.42
C VAL A 332 -7.38 8.37 -9.64
N ILE A 333 -8.09 8.06 -8.55
CA ILE A 333 -9.48 7.55 -8.58
C ILE A 333 -10.47 8.49 -9.28
N LEU A 334 -10.25 9.81 -9.24
CA LEU A 334 -11.09 10.78 -9.95
C LEU A 334 -10.77 10.78 -11.44
N GLY A 335 -9.48 10.70 -11.80
CA GLY A 335 -9.07 10.54 -13.20
C GLY A 335 -9.56 9.23 -13.81
N ASP A 336 -9.62 8.16 -13.02
CA ASP A 336 -10.17 6.86 -13.42
C ASP A 336 -11.67 6.95 -13.70
N ALA A 337 -12.41 7.60 -12.80
CA ALA A 337 -13.84 7.84 -12.96
C ALA A 337 -14.14 8.73 -14.18
N ASP A 338 -13.35 9.79 -14.42
CA ASP A 338 -13.49 10.64 -15.61
C ASP A 338 -13.24 9.87 -16.91
N ALA A 339 -12.21 9.02 -16.94
CA ALA A 339 -11.92 8.18 -18.11
C ALA A 339 -13.08 7.21 -18.43
N ILE A 340 -13.67 6.60 -17.40
CA ILE A 340 -14.86 5.75 -17.55
C ILE A 340 -16.06 6.58 -18.04
N ALA A 341 -16.32 7.74 -17.43
CA ALA A 341 -17.43 8.61 -17.80
C ALA A 341 -17.35 9.03 -19.28
N ARG A 342 -16.18 9.45 -19.75
CA ARG A 342 -15.95 9.77 -21.17
C ARG A 342 -16.19 8.57 -22.08
N ALA A 343 -15.73 7.38 -21.68
CA ALA A 343 -15.93 6.16 -22.45
C ALA A 343 -17.40 5.72 -22.52
N VAL A 344 -18.19 5.98 -21.48
CA VAL A 344 -19.63 5.73 -21.46
C VAL A 344 -20.35 6.67 -22.42
N LEU A 345 -20.04 7.97 -22.39
CA LEU A 345 -20.66 8.99 -23.25
C LEU A 345 -20.40 8.72 -24.75
N THR A 346 -19.18 8.33 -25.12
CA THR A 346 -18.87 7.99 -26.53
C THR A 346 -19.53 6.69 -26.99
N ALA A 347 -19.72 5.72 -26.09
CA ALA A 347 -20.39 4.47 -26.41
C ALA A 347 -21.90 4.64 -26.67
N THR A 348 -22.53 5.64 -26.04
CA THR A 348 -23.93 5.99 -26.29
C THR A 348 -24.13 6.67 -27.65
N ASP A 349 -23.23 7.57 -28.05
CA ASP A 349 -23.31 8.28 -29.33
C ASP A 349 -23.20 7.35 -30.54
N ALA A 350 -22.33 6.33 -30.46
CA ALA A 350 -22.19 5.32 -31.51
C ALA A 350 -23.46 4.47 -31.73
N THR A 351 -24.36 4.38 -30.73
CA THR A 351 -25.63 3.67 -30.86
C THR A 351 -26.71 4.54 -31.52
N ALA A 352 -26.64 5.87 -31.34
CA ALA A 352 -27.54 6.81 -31.99
C ALA A 352 -27.31 6.89 -33.52
N THR A 353 -26.06 6.73 -33.99
CA THR A 353 -25.73 6.74 -35.43
C THR A 353 -26.21 5.47 -36.17
N ILE A 354 -26.34 4.35 -35.48
CA ILE A 354 -26.82 3.09 -36.09
C ILE A 354 -28.35 3.13 -36.29
N THR A 355 -29.09 3.91 -35.49
CA THR A 355 -30.57 3.93 -35.56
C THR A 355 -31.11 4.87 -36.64
N THR A 356 -30.27 5.75 -37.21
CA THR A 356 -30.66 6.67 -38.31
C THR A 356 -30.45 6.09 -39.71
N THR A 357 -29.93 4.87 -39.85
CA THR A 357 -29.71 4.22 -41.16
C THR A 357 -30.63 3.02 -41.39
N SER A 358 -31.92 3.18 -41.07
CA SER A 358 -32.98 2.29 -41.58
C SER A 358 -34.04 3.14 -42.27
N ALA A 359 -33.74 3.50 -43.52
CA ALA A 359 -34.75 4.02 -44.44
C ALA A 359 -35.66 2.84 -44.84
N VAL A 360 -36.93 2.96 -44.48
CA VAL A 360 -38.03 2.05 -44.87
C VAL A 360 -38.13 2.03 -46.41
N PRO A 361 -38.18 0.85 -47.08
CA PRO A 361 -38.48 0.82 -48.50
C PRO A 361 -39.98 1.05 -48.71
N THR A 362 -40.30 2.13 -49.41
CA THR A 362 -41.64 2.49 -49.85
C THR A 362 -42.16 1.42 -50.81
N GLN A 363 -43.16 0.65 -50.38
CA GLN A 363 -43.85 -0.32 -51.23
C GLN A 363 -44.83 0.44 -52.15
N ALA A 364 -44.50 0.55 -53.43
CA ALA A 364 -45.38 1.13 -54.44
C ALA A 364 -46.51 0.14 -54.79
N ALA A 365 -47.74 0.57 -54.57
CA ALA A 365 -48.95 -0.11 -55.03
C ALA A 365 -49.05 -0.03 -56.57
N ARG A 366 -49.35 -1.17 -57.22
CA ARG A 366 -49.85 -1.21 -58.61
C ARG A 366 -51.38 -1.12 -58.61
N PRO A 367 -52.01 -0.32 -59.48
CA PRO A 367 -53.45 -0.40 -59.71
C PRO A 367 -53.78 -1.34 -60.88
N ALA A 368 -54.92 -2.03 -60.72
CA ALA A 368 -55.77 -2.79 -61.65
C ALA A 368 -55.09 -3.75 -62.66
#